data_AF-A0AAE8WZJ4-F1
#
_entry.id   AF-A0AAE8WZJ4-F1
#
_cell.length_a   1.000
_cell.length_b   1.000
_cell.length_c   1.000
_cell.angle_alpha   90.00
_cell.angle_beta   90.00
_cell.angle_gamma   90.00
#
_symmetry.space_group_name_H-M   'P 1'
#
loop_
_entity.id
_entity.type
_entity.pdbx_description
1 polymer ?
#
loop_
_entity_poly.entity_id
_entity_poly.type
_entity_poly.pdbx_seq_one_letter_code
_entity_poly.pdbx_strand_id
1 'polypeptide(L)'
;MKYAKLISTLIFESSDGEKYKYDIFQDFPAADFYAVIHAQQEVSTEKYGNCPTWIVINGYLRLGPLNPVACDEECKAHFMNHY
;
A
#
# COMPACT_ATOMS: atom_id res chain seq x y z
N MET A 1 3.63 -17.11 1.16
CA MET A 1 4.24 -16.04 1.96
C MET A 1 4.27 -16.51 3.41
N LYS A 2 5.43 -16.93 3.92
CA LYS A 2 5.56 -17.45 5.29
C LYS A 2 6.12 -16.32 6.16
N TYR A 3 5.23 -15.67 6.90
CA TYR A 3 5.48 -14.60 7.89
C TYR A 3 5.98 -13.26 7.32
N ALA A 4 5.03 -12.38 7.00
CA ALA A 4 5.28 -10.96 6.81
C ALA A 4 4.61 -10.19 7.96
N LYS A 5 5.32 -9.24 8.55
CA LYS A 5 4.78 -8.36 9.60
C LYS A 5 4.38 -7.04 8.96
N LEU A 6 3.13 -6.61 9.14
CA LEU A 6 2.72 -5.25 8.80
C LEU A 6 3.39 -4.27 9.77
N ILE A 7 4.12 -3.30 9.21
CA ILE A 7 4.91 -2.33 9.97
C ILE A 7 4.25 -0.95 9.97
N SER A 8 3.72 -0.54 8.83
CA SER A 8 3.12 0.79 8.63
C SER A 8 2.04 0.73 7.57
N THR A 9 1.05 1.61 7.68
CA THR A 9 0.02 1.83 6.66
C THR A 9 -0.07 3.32 6.40
N LEU A 10 0.09 3.72 5.14
CA LEU A 10 -0.03 5.10 4.68
C LEU A 10 -1.23 5.23 3.76
N ILE A 11 -1.95 6.34 3.88
CA ILE A 11 -3.07 6.69 2.99
C ILE A 11 -2.76 8.04 2.37
N PHE A 12 -2.85 8.10 1.04
CA PHE A 12 -2.65 9.28 0.24
C PHE A 12 -3.89 9.59 -0.59
N GLU A 13 -4.05 10.85 -0.97
CA GLU A 13 -5.10 11.33 -1.86
C GLU A 13 -4.43 12.08 -3.01
N SER A 14 -4.75 11.70 -4.27
CA SER A 14 -4.22 12.36 -5.47
C SER A 14 -4.88 13.71 -5.68
N SER A 15 -4.37 14.51 -6.62
CA SER A 15 -5.02 15.78 -6.99
C SER A 15 -6.44 15.62 -7.51
N ASP A 16 -6.75 14.45 -8.07
CA ASP A 16 -8.06 14.11 -8.62
C ASP A 16 -9.02 13.53 -7.56
N GLY A 17 -8.58 13.46 -6.29
CA GLY A 17 -9.37 12.96 -5.17
C GLY A 17 -9.39 11.42 -5.04
N GLU A 18 -8.58 10.71 -5.82
CA GLU A 18 -8.46 9.26 -5.71
C GLU A 18 -7.60 8.89 -4.50
N LYS A 19 -8.03 7.86 -3.75
CA LYS A 19 -7.33 7.45 -2.53
C LYS A 19 -6.50 6.21 -2.75
N TYR A 20 -5.28 6.25 -2.24
CA TYR A 20 -4.29 5.19 -2.35
C TYR A 20 -3.80 4.77 -0.97
N LYS A 21 -3.66 3.46 -0.74
CA LYS A 21 -3.20 2.90 0.53
C LYS A 21 -1.96 2.03 0.32
N TYR A 22 -0.89 2.34 1.03
CA TYR A 22 0.37 1.61 1.03
C TYR A 22 0.49 0.85 2.35
N ASP A 23 0.38 -0.47 2.30
CA ASP A 23 0.64 -1.33 3.45
C ASP A 23 2.09 -1.85 3.36
N ILE A 24 2.92 -1.44 4.30
CA ILE A 24 4.36 -1.74 4.33
C ILE A 24 4.60 -2.96 5.22
N PHE A 25 5.18 -3.99 4.63
CA PHE A 25 5.48 -5.26 5.28
C PHE A 25 6.99 -5.45 5.41
N GLN A 26 7.37 -6.18 6.46
CA GLN A 26 8.71 -6.75 6.62
C GLN A 26 8.62 -8.27 6.48
N ASP A 27 9.34 -8.82 5.51
CA ASP A 27 9.46 -10.26 5.28
C ASP A 27 10.41 -10.90 6.30
N PHE A 28 10.05 -12.08 6.80
CA PHE A 28 10.93 -12.91 7.64
C PHE A 28 11.32 -14.20 6.93
N PRO A 29 12.59 -14.66 7.03
CA PRO A 29 13.67 -14.14 7.89
C PRO A 29 14.58 -13.08 7.23
N ALA A 30 14.37 -12.75 5.95
CA ALA A 30 15.26 -11.89 5.17
C ALA A 30 15.33 -10.44 5.68
N ALA A 31 14.32 -9.99 6.45
CA ALA A 31 14.15 -8.62 6.92
C ALA A 31 14.05 -7.58 5.79
N ASP A 32 13.75 -8.03 4.57
CA ASP A 32 13.41 -7.18 3.42
C ASP A 32 12.08 -6.47 3.65
N PHE A 33 11.96 -5.24 3.14
CA PHE A 33 10.73 -4.47 3.19
C PHE A 33 10.07 -4.40 1.81
N TYR A 34 8.75 -4.46 1.79
CA TYR A 34 7.96 -4.24 0.59
C TYR A 34 6.63 -3.56 0.92
N ALA A 35 6.05 -2.86 -0.05
CA ALA A 35 4.73 -2.27 0.07
C ALA A 35 3.72 -2.94 -0.86
N VAL A 36 2.51 -3.14 -0.35
CA VAL A 36 1.32 -3.49 -1.14
C VAL A 36 0.50 -2.22 -1.32
N ILE A 37 0.31 -1.82 -2.57
CA ILE A 37 -0.40 -0.61 -2.95
C ILE A 37 -1.83 -0.98 -3.31
N HIS A 38 -2.78 -0.24 -2.74
CA HIS A 38 -4.20 -0.36 -3.00
C HIS A 38 -4.75 0.96 -3.53
N ALA A 39 -5.76 0.89 -4.39
CA ALA A 39 -6.63 2.02 -4.71
C ALA A 39 -7.99 1.82 -4.05
N GLN A 40 -8.64 2.90 -3.62
CA GLN A 40 -10.03 2.84 -3.21
C GLN A 40 -10.92 2.84 -4.47
N GLN A 41 -11.74 1.81 -4.63
CA GLN A 41 -12.68 1.69 -5.74
C GLN A 41 -14.06 1.34 -5.22
N GLU A 42 -15.08 1.78 -5.94
CA GLU A 42 -16.46 1.42 -5.65
C GLU A 42 -16.75 0.02 -6.25
N VAL A 43 -17.03 -0.95 -5.39
CA VAL A 43 -17.31 -2.32 -5.80
C VAL A 43 -18.79 -2.61 -5.59
N SER A 44 -19.45 -3.12 -6.63
CA SER A 44 -20.83 -3.57 -6.53
C SER A 44 -20.88 -4.95 -5.89
N THR A 45 -21.62 -5.07 -4.80
CA THR A 45 -21.85 -6.32 -4.09
C THR A 45 -23.32 -6.69 -4.18
N GLU A 46 -23.61 -7.98 -4.39
CA GLU A 46 -25.00 -8.46 -4.51
C GLU A 46 -25.85 -8.17 -3.25
N LYS A 47 -25.20 -8.09 -2.08
CA LYS A 47 -25.87 -7.97 -0.79
C LYS A 47 -25.90 -6.55 -0.21
N TYR A 48 -24.89 -5.74 -0.47
CA TYR A 48 -24.72 -4.42 0.14
C TYR A 48 -24.75 -3.27 -0.87
N GLY A 49 -25.02 -3.58 -2.15
CA GLY A 49 -24.95 -2.59 -3.23
C GLY A 49 -23.52 -2.13 -3.45
N ASN A 50 -23.36 -0.88 -3.86
CA ASN A 50 -22.05 -0.30 -4.11
C ASN A 50 -21.37 0.13 -2.81
N CYS A 51 -20.15 -0.34 -2.58
CA CYS A 51 -19.37 -0.04 -1.39
C CYS A 51 -17.91 0.31 -1.74
N PRO A 52 -17.33 1.37 -1.14
CA PRO A 52 -15.92 1.68 -1.34
C PRO A 52 -15.04 0.61 -0.68
N THR A 53 -14.14 0.02 -1.46
CA THR A 53 -13.26 -1.08 -1.06
C THR A 53 -11.82 -0.81 -1.52
N TRP A 54 -10.84 -1.25 -0.73
CA TRP A 54 -9.44 -1.20 -1.11
C TRP A 54 -9.08 -2.38 -2.01
N ILE A 55 -8.72 -2.10 -3.26
CA ILE A 55 -8.32 -3.10 -4.24
C ILE A 55 -6.81 -3.01 -4.44
N VAL A 56 -6.12 -4.14 -4.36
CA VAL A 56 -4.68 -4.22 -4.62
C VAL A 56 -4.42 -3.87 -6.09
N ILE A 57 -3.65 -2.81 -6.32
CA ILE A 57 -3.23 -2.38 -7.67
C ILE A 57 -1.76 -2.71 -7.94
N ASN A 58 -0.95 -2.87 -6.89
CA ASN A 58 0.41 -3.37 -7.01
C ASN A 58 0.77 -4.17 -5.75
N GLY A 59 1.13 -5.43 -5.94
CA GLY A 59 1.34 -6.37 -4.84
C GLY A 59 2.75 -6.40 -4.25
N TYR A 60 3.75 -5.76 -4.88
CA TYR A 60 5.14 -5.98 -4.49
C TYR A 60 6.11 -4.84 -4.88
N LEU A 61 5.88 -3.63 -4.36
CA LEU A 61 6.87 -2.56 -4.43
C LEU A 61 8.01 -2.88 -3.44
N ARG A 62 9.18 -3.28 -3.95
CA ARG A 62 10.36 -3.53 -3.10
C ARG A 62 10.90 -2.20 -2.57
N LEU A 63 11.08 -2.11 -1.26
CA LEU A 63 11.65 -0.94 -0.61
C LEU A 63 13.14 -1.18 -0.35
N GLY A 64 13.95 -0.16 -0.64
CA GLY A 64 15.40 -0.22 -0.44
C GLY A 64 15.86 -0.11 1.04
N PRO A 65 15.21 0.72 1.89
CA PRO A 65 15.63 0.94 3.26
C PRO A 65 15.36 -0.23 4.21
N LEU A 66 16.22 -0.35 5.22
CA LEU A 66 16.10 -1.35 6.29
C LEU A 66 15.39 -0.83 7.56
N ASN A 67 14.83 0.38 7.52
CA ASN A 67 14.11 0.96 8.65
C ASN A 67 12.72 1.49 8.24
N PRO A 68 11.71 1.41 9.15
CA PRO A 68 10.33 1.77 8.83
C PRO A 68 10.13 3.22 8.38
N VAL A 69 10.82 4.17 9.02
CA VAL A 69 10.64 5.61 8.72
C VAL A 69 11.09 5.93 7.29
N ALA A 70 12.22 5.36 6.86
CA ALA A 70 12.69 5.54 5.49
C ALA A 70 11.81 4.82 4.46
N CYS A 71 11.16 3.71 4.84
CA CYS A 71 10.16 3.04 4.00
C CYS A 71 8.95 3.94 3.74
N ASP A 72 8.51 4.69 4.76
CA ASP A 72 7.39 5.62 4.63
C ASP A 72 7.74 6.76 3.64
N GLU A 73 8.94 7.33 3.74
CA GLU A 73 9.40 8.39 2.82
C GLU A 73 9.57 7.89 1.37
N GLU A 74 10.05 6.66 1.17
CA GLU A 74 10.10 6.06 -0.17
C GLU A 74 8.71 5.84 -0.76
N CYS A 75 7.74 5.40 0.05
CA CYS A 75 6.35 5.26 -0.39
C CYS A 75 5.73 6.62 -0.75
N LYS A 76 6.03 7.68 0.01
CA LYS A 76 5.62 9.06 -0.32
C LYS A 76 6.23 9.52 -1.64
N ALA A 77 7.53 9.30 -1.84
CA ALA A 77 8.21 9.66 -3.09
C ALA A 77 7.65 8.88 -4.28
N HIS A 78 7.38 7.58 -4.11
CA HIS A 78 6.72 6.77 -5.13
C HIS A 78 5.34 7.32 -5.46
N PHE A 79 4.52 7.65 -4.44
CA PHE A 79 3.20 8.23 -4.65
C PHE A 79 3.27 9.50 -5.51
N MET A 80 4.08 10.49 -5.10
CA MET A 80 4.22 11.78 -5.80
C MET A 80 4.70 11.69 -7.25
N ASN A 81 5.37 10.59 -7.62
CA ASN A 81 5.89 10.38 -8.98
C ASN A 81 4.91 9.62 -9.89
N HIS A 82 3.90 8.96 -9.33
CA HIS A 82 3.04 8.01 -10.04
C HIS A 82 1.55 8.32 -9.96
N TYR A 83 1.10 9.12 -8.98
CA TYR A 83 -0.31 9.43 -8.69
C TYR A 83 -0.45 10.88 -8.22
#